data_AF-A0A954WGE6-F1
#
_entry.id   AF-A0A954WGE6-F1
#
_cell.length_a   1.000
_cell.length_b   1.000
_cell.length_c   1.000
_cell.angle_alpha   90.00
_cell.angle_beta   90.00
_cell.angle_gamma   90.00
#
_symmetry.space_group_name_H-M   'P 1'
#
loop_
_entity.id
_entity.type
_entity.pdbx_description
1 polymer ?
#
loop_
_entity_poly.entity_id
_entity_poly.type
_entity_poly.pdbx_seq_one_letter_code
_entity_poly.pdbx_strand_id
1 'polypeptide(L)'
;MGADRRPHEGGSPLEAVLRWMAAGVTRWPRAVVGCAVTLAVLAVLVTTFRLGFKTSRLDLLNPRSAYNQRWLAYLDEFGEDDDVLVVVDGPSATEVTAAVDDLGDRLARKSNLFFDLLYRPDFAEARSKGLHY
;
A
#
# COMPACT_ATOMS: atom_id res chain seq x y z
N MET A 1 40.55 -33.94 -23.06
CA MET A 1 39.17 -34.36 -22.73
C MET A 1 38.25 -33.25 -23.24
N GLY A 2 37.99 -33.25 -24.55
CA GLY A 2 37.26 -32.18 -25.25
C GLY A 2 35.80 -32.56 -25.37
N ALA A 3 34.92 -31.77 -24.75
CA ALA A 3 33.48 -31.89 -24.95
C ALA A 3 33.13 -31.31 -26.32
N ASP A 4 33.03 -32.20 -27.30
CA ASP A 4 32.55 -31.93 -28.65
C ASP A 4 31.08 -31.47 -28.58
N ARG A 5 30.85 -30.16 -28.69
CA ARG A 5 29.50 -29.58 -28.86
C ARG A 5 29.09 -29.85 -30.30
N ARG A 6 28.31 -30.90 -30.51
CA ARG A 6 27.65 -31.14 -31.80
C ARG A 6 26.72 -29.96 -32.13
N PRO A 7 26.73 -29.44 -33.37
CA PRO A 7 25.73 -28.47 -33.80
C PRO A 7 24.36 -29.14 -33.72
N HIS A 8 23.38 -28.46 -33.14
CA HIS A 8 21.99 -28.90 -33.15
C HIS A 8 21.45 -28.80 -34.58
N GLU A 9 21.70 -29.84 -35.38
CA GLU A 9 21.08 -30.05 -36.69
C GLU A 9 19.64 -30.51 -36.49
N GLY A 10 18.77 -29.56 -36.19
CA GLY A 10 17.34 -29.76 -36.18
C GLY A 10 16.72 -28.41 -36.44
N GLY A 11 16.34 -28.15 -37.69
CA GLY A 11 15.72 -26.91 -38.14
C GLY A 11 14.39 -26.67 -37.43
N SER A 12 14.49 -26.18 -36.20
CA SER A 12 13.35 -25.86 -35.36
C SER A 12 12.75 -24.55 -35.87
N PRO A 13 11.41 -24.45 -35.98
CA PRO A 13 10.77 -23.19 -36.34
C PRO A 13 11.16 -22.05 -35.37
N LEU A 14 11.51 -22.37 -34.12
CA LEU A 14 12.03 -21.41 -33.14
C LEU A 14 13.38 -20.82 -33.57
N GLU A 15 14.27 -21.61 -34.16
CA GLU A 15 15.58 -21.13 -34.61
C GLU A 15 15.43 -20.16 -35.79
N ALA A 16 14.51 -20.46 -36.72
CA ALA A 16 14.18 -19.57 -37.83
C ALA A 16 13.59 -18.25 -37.33
N VAL A 17 12.68 -18.29 -36.35
CA VAL A 17 12.09 -17.10 -35.73
C VAL A 17 13.15 -16.26 -35.00
N LEU A 18 14.00 -16.88 -34.19
CA LEU A 18 15.07 -16.18 -33.47
C LEU A 18 16.09 -15.54 -34.43
N ARG A 19 16.45 -16.25 -35.52
CA ARG A 19 17.37 -15.75 -36.54
C ARG A 19 16.75 -14.58 -37.32
N TRP A 20 15.46 -14.64 -37.61
CA TRP A 20 14.71 -13.54 -38.23
C TRP A 20 14.62 -12.32 -37.30
N MET A 21 14.34 -12.51 -36.01
CA MET A 21 14.35 -11.44 -35.01
C MET A 21 15.74 -10.80 -34.88
N ALA A 22 16.80 -11.61 -34.79
CA ALA A 22 18.18 -11.13 -34.70
C ALA A 22 18.61 -10.36 -35.96
N ALA A 23 18.24 -10.83 -37.15
CA ALA A 23 18.48 -10.13 -38.41
C ALA A 23 17.70 -8.81 -38.47
N GLY A 24 16.45 -8.78 -37.99
CA GLY A 24 15.66 -7.56 -37.87
C GLY A 24 16.30 -6.52 -36.94
N VAL A 25 16.78 -6.97 -35.77
CA VAL A 25 17.43 -6.11 -34.78
C VAL A 25 18.74 -5.51 -35.30
N THR A 26 19.57 -6.32 -35.96
CA THR A 26 20.87 -5.87 -36.49
C THR A 26 20.75 -5.00 -37.73
N ARG A 27 19.67 -5.12 -38.51
CA ARG A 27 19.45 -4.32 -39.72
C ARG A 27 18.91 -2.91 -39.42
N TRP A 28 18.23 -2.72 -38.27
CA TRP A 28 17.65 -1.43 -37.85
C TRP A 28 18.01 -1.06 -36.40
N PRO A 29 19.31 -0.99 -36.02
CA PRO A 29 19.73 -0.87 -34.64
C PRO A 29 19.25 0.44 -33.98
N ARG A 30 19.25 1.55 -34.74
CA ARG A 30 18.78 2.86 -34.22
C ARG A 30 17.28 2.85 -33.91
N ALA A 31 16.46 2.19 -34.72
CA ALA A 31 15.02 2.10 -34.49
C ALA A 31 14.71 1.23 -33.26
N VAL A 32 15.44 0.12 -33.08
CA VAL A 32 15.30 -0.74 -31.90
C VAL A 32 15.70 0.00 -30.62
N VAL A 33 16.85 0.68 -30.63
CA VAL A 33 17.29 1.48 -29.48
C VAL A 33 16.31 2.61 -29.19
N GLY A 34 15.84 3.32 -30.22
CA GLY A 34 14.82 4.36 -30.07
C GLY A 34 13.54 3.82 -29.43
N CYS A 35 13.02 2.70 -29.93
CA CYS A 35 11.84 2.03 -29.38
C CYS A 35 12.05 1.59 -27.93
N ALA A 36 13.20 0.99 -27.61
CA ALA A 36 13.53 0.56 -26.25
C ALA A 36 13.62 1.76 -25.29
N VAL A 37 14.23 2.86 -25.71
CA VAL A 37 14.29 4.10 -24.92
C VAL A 37 12.90 4.69 -24.72
N THR A 38 12.07 4.74 -25.77
CA THR A 38 10.69 5.22 -25.64
C THR A 38 9.88 4.36 -24.68
N LEU A 39 9.97 3.03 -24.78
CA LEU A 39 9.30 2.11 -23.86
C LEU A 39 9.79 2.27 -22.43
N ALA A 40 11.10 2.46 -22.22
CA ALA A 40 11.67 2.70 -20.90
C ALA A 40 11.14 4.02 -20.30
N VAL A 41 11.12 5.11 -21.08
CA VAL A 41 10.56 6.40 -20.65
C VAL A 41 9.08 6.27 -20.33
N LEU A 42 8.29 5.60 -21.17
CA LEU A 42 6.87 5.36 -20.91
C LEU A 42 6.66 4.53 -19.64
N ALA A 43 7.46 3.49 -19.43
CA ALA A 43 7.40 2.68 -18.21
C ALA A 43 7.70 3.53 -16.97
N VAL A 44 8.75 4.35 -17.00
CA VAL A 44 9.08 5.28 -15.92
C VAL A 44 7.94 6.24 -15.65
N LEU A 45 7.37 6.88 -16.69
CA LEU A 45 6.23 7.79 -16.52
C LEU A 45 5.04 7.07 -15.89
N VAL A 46 4.67 5.90 -16.41
CA VAL A 46 3.57 5.09 -15.86
C VAL A 46 3.83 4.74 -14.41
N THR A 47 5.05 4.33 -14.06
CA THR A 47 5.44 4.04 -12.69
C THR A 47 5.34 5.30 -11.83
N THR A 48 5.90 6.44 -12.23
CA THR A 48 5.82 7.69 -11.45
C THR A 48 4.38 8.12 -11.19
N PHE A 49 3.46 7.93 -12.14
CA PHE A 49 2.05 8.34 -11.97
C PHE A 49 1.16 7.28 -11.31
N ARG A 50 1.55 6.00 -11.28
CA ARG A 50 0.70 4.91 -10.77
C ARG A 50 1.29 4.13 -9.59
N LEU A 51 2.54 4.36 -9.24
CA LEU A 51 3.18 3.68 -8.11
C LEU A 51 2.64 4.28 -6.81
N GLY A 52 1.69 3.58 -6.19
CA GLY A 52 1.18 3.87 -4.86
C GLY A 52 1.70 2.86 -3.84
N PHE A 53 1.82 3.29 -2.58
CA PHE A 53 2.04 2.38 -1.45
C PHE A 53 0.70 1.89 -0.92
N LYS A 54 0.55 0.58 -0.76
CA LYS A 54 -0.59 -0.05 -0.09
C LYS A 54 -0.15 -0.43 1.32
N THR A 55 -0.63 0.28 2.33
CA THR A 55 -0.32 0.04 3.75
C THR A 55 -1.38 -0.81 4.44
N SER A 56 -2.57 -0.97 3.84
CA SER A 56 -3.63 -1.79 4.39
C SER A 56 -3.28 -3.28 4.29
N ARG A 57 -3.35 -3.99 5.42
CA ARG A 57 -3.13 -5.45 5.47
C ARG A 57 -4.23 -6.21 4.74
N LEU A 58 -5.40 -5.59 4.57
CA LEU A 58 -6.56 -6.18 3.90
C LEU A 58 -6.28 -6.44 2.41
N ASP A 59 -5.42 -5.64 1.79
CA ASP A 59 -5.00 -5.81 0.40
C ASP A 59 -4.18 -7.10 0.17
N LEU A 60 -3.67 -7.72 1.23
CA LEU A 60 -2.98 -9.01 1.15
C LEU A 60 -3.94 -10.20 1.19
N LEU A 61 -5.22 -9.97 1.52
CA LEU A 61 -6.22 -11.02 1.62
C LEU A 61 -6.88 -11.27 0.26
N ASN A 62 -7.29 -12.52 0.03
CA ASN A 62 -8.04 -12.87 -1.17
C ASN A 62 -9.40 -12.11 -1.18
N PRO A 63 -9.70 -11.30 -2.21
CA PRO A 63 -10.95 -10.54 -2.29
C PRO A 63 -12.20 -11.42 -2.39
N ARG A 64 -12.06 -12.70 -2.78
CA ARG A 64 -13.16 -13.67 -2.85
C ARG A 64 -13.39 -14.44 -1.55
N SER A 65 -12.63 -14.17 -0.49
CA SER A 65 -12.86 -14.79 0.82
C SER A 65 -14.14 -14.25 1.44
N ALA A 66 -15.04 -15.14 1.87
CA ALA A 66 -16.27 -14.76 2.56
C ALA A 66 -16.00 -13.97 3.86
N TYR A 67 -14.86 -14.22 4.53
CA TYR A 67 -14.45 -13.47 5.71
C TYR A 67 -14.04 -12.04 5.36
N ASN A 68 -13.30 -11.86 4.27
CA ASN A 68 -12.87 -10.53 3.81
C ASN A 68 -14.08 -9.69 3.40
N GLN A 69 -15.06 -10.29 2.71
CA GLN A 69 -16.29 -9.58 2.32
C GLN A 69 -17.12 -9.12 3.51
N ARG A 70 -17.24 -9.94 4.56
CA ARG A 70 -17.94 -9.55 5.79
C ARG A 70 -17.21 -8.43 6.53
N TRP A 71 -15.87 -8.49 6.56
CA TRP A 71 -15.06 -7.44 7.15
C TRP A 71 -15.19 -6.12 6.37
N LEU A 72 -15.15 -6.17 5.03
CA LEU A 72 -15.39 -4.98 4.19
C LEU A 72 -16.78 -4.40 4.40
N ALA A 73 -17.82 -5.24 4.53
CA ALA A 73 -19.17 -4.78 4.84
C ALA A 73 -19.27 -4.14 6.24
N TYR A 74 -18.52 -4.64 7.22
CA TYR A 74 -18.43 -4.00 8.53
C TYR A 74 -17.76 -2.63 8.43
N LEU A 75 -16.65 -2.50 7.69
CA LEU A 75 -15.97 -1.23 7.48
C LEU A 75 -16.84 -0.20 6.73
N ASP A 76 -17.63 -0.65 5.75
CA ASP A 76 -18.56 0.21 5.01
C ASP A 76 -19.66 0.77 5.91
N GLU A 77 -20.16 -0.04 6.86
CA GLU A 77 -21.24 0.36 7.77
C GLU A 77 -20.74 1.20 8.96
N PHE A 78 -19.57 0.87 9.52
CA PHE A 78 -19.10 1.44 10.79
C PHE A 78 -17.88 2.37 10.66
N GLY A 79 -17.26 2.45 9.48
CA GLY A 79 -16.06 3.26 9.21
C GLY A 79 -14.77 2.43 9.13
N GLU A 80 -13.81 2.95 8.37
CA GLU A 80 -12.45 2.40 8.22
C GLU A 80 -11.41 3.26 8.96
N ASP A 81 -11.82 3.93 10.03
CA ASP A 81 -10.93 4.87 10.71
C ASP A 81 -9.78 4.13 11.38
N ASP A 82 -8.58 4.33 10.84
CA ASP A 82 -7.31 3.88 11.41
C ASP A 82 -6.97 4.80 12.60
N ASP A 83 -7.57 4.51 13.76
CA ASP A 83 -7.37 5.28 14.97
C ASP A 83 -5.95 5.17 15.52
N VAL A 84 -5.42 6.29 16.02
CA VAL A 84 -4.15 6.33 16.73
C VAL A 84 -4.40 6.43 18.23
N LEU A 85 -4.08 5.36 18.96
CA LEU A 85 -4.10 5.36 20.42
C LEU A 85 -2.79 5.90 20.98
N VAL A 86 -2.87 7.02 21.71
CA VAL A 86 -1.72 7.62 22.41
C VAL A 86 -1.82 7.29 23.90
N VAL A 87 -0.79 6.65 24.45
CA VAL A 87 -0.70 6.32 25.88
C VAL A 87 0.31 7.27 26.53
N VAL A 88 -0.11 7.94 27.60
CA VAL A 88 0.74 8.82 28.41
C VAL A 88 1.06 8.13 29.72
N ASP A 89 2.35 7.97 30.00
CA ASP A 89 2.86 7.40 31.25
C ASP A 89 3.60 8.48 32.06
N GLY A 90 3.48 8.42 33.38
CA GLY A 90 3.98 9.46 34.28
C GLY A 90 3.98 9.06 35.75
N PRO A 91 4.71 9.80 36.60
CA PRO A 91 4.98 9.40 37.99
C PRO A 91 3.77 9.54 38.92
N SER A 92 2.74 10.30 38.53
CA SER A 92 1.51 10.49 39.28
C SER A 92 0.30 10.65 38.38
N ALA A 93 -0.89 10.24 38.86
CA ALA A 93 -2.14 10.38 38.11
C ALA A 93 -2.45 11.85 37.77
N THR A 94 -2.10 12.78 38.66
CA THR A 94 -2.29 14.22 38.44
C THR A 94 -1.45 14.75 37.29
N GLU A 95 -0.19 14.30 37.18
CA GLU A 95 0.70 14.71 36.09
C GLU A 95 0.27 14.10 34.75
N VAL A 96 -0.16 12.84 34.76
CA VAL A 96 -0.68 12.16 33.57
C VAL A 96 -1.93 12.87 33.06
N THR A 97 -2.91 13.18 33.93
CA THR A 97 -4.12 13.90 33.53
C THR A 97 -3.80 15.28 32.95
N ALA A 98 -2.91 16.04 33.60
CA ALA A 98 -2.50 17.35 33.09
C ALA A 98 -1.82 17.27 31.71
N ALA A 99 -1.00 16.25 31.47
CA ALA A 99 -0.35 16.02 30.20
C ALA A 99 -1.34 15.58 29.09
N VAL A 100 -2.31 14.73 29.42
CA VAL A 100 -3.39 14.32 28.50
C VAL A 100 -4.27 15.51 28.13
N ASP A 101 -4.63 16.36 29.12
CA ASP A 101 -5.41 17.57 28.89
C ASP A 101 -4.66 18.57 27.98
N ASP A 102 -3.38 18.86 28.25
CA ASP A 102 -2.58 19.74 27.39
C ASP A 102 -2.46 19.19 25.95
N LEU A 103 -2.17 17.90 25.82
CA LEU A 103 -2.03 17.27 24.51
C LEU A 103 -3.34 17.32 23.72
N GLY A 104 -4.45 16.97 24.37
CA GLY A 104 -5.76 16.98 23.72
C GLY A 104 -6.19 18.39 23.34
N ASP A 105 -5.99 19.39 24.20
CA ASP A 105 -6.29 20.79 23.87
C ASP A 105 -5.47 21.29 22.67
N ARG A 106 -4.21 20.84 22.55
CA ARG A 106 -3.34 21.16 21.40
C ARG A 106 -3.80 20.49 20.11
N LEU A 107 -4.29 19.25 20.19
CA LEU A 107 -4.82 18.51 19.04
C LEU A 107 -6.19 19.05 18.60
N ALA A 108 -7.06 19.42 19.55
CA ALA A 108 -8.36 20.02 19.28
C ALA A 108 -8.25 21.34 18.51
N ARG A 109 -7.18 22.12 18.75
CA ARG A 109 -6.87 23.35 17.97
C ARG A 109 -6.45 23.07 16.52
N LYS A 110 -6.14 21.82 16.18
CA LYS A 110 -5.74 21.37 14.84
C LYS A 110 -6.84 20.49 14.22
N SER A 111 -8.09 20.95 14.30
CA SER A 111 -9.26 20.25 13.76
C SER A 111 -9.21 20.03 12.23
N ASN A 112 -8.28 20.65 11.53
CA ASN A 112 -8.02 20.39 10.10
C ASN A 112 -7.14 19.15 9.86
N LEU A 113 -6.52 18.59 10.90
CA LEU A 113 -5.62 17.43 10.83
C LEU A 113 -6.14 16.22 11.61
N PHE A 114 -6.97 16.44 12.63
CA PHE A 114 -7.54 15.39 13.48
C PHE A 114 -9.04 15.56 13.58
N PHE A 115 -9.77 14.49 13.32
CA PHE A 115 -11.21 14.38 13.48
C PHE A 115 -11.51 13.42 14.63
N ASP A 116 -12.63 13.60 15.33
CA ASP A 116 -13.10 12.71 16.40
C ASP A 116 -12.11 12.44 17.55
N LEU A 117 -11.46 13.49 18.04
CA LEU A 117 -10.52 13.41 19.15
C LEU A 117 -11.21 13.05 20.48
N LEU A 118 -10.88 11.88 21.04
CA LEU A 118 -11.37 11.40 22.34
C LEU A 118 -10.26 11.44 23.41
N TYR A 119 -10.25 12.46 24.27
CA TYR A 119 -9.27 12.58 25.37
C TYR A 119 -9.88 12.98 26.72
N ARG A 120 -11.16 13.34 26.73
CA ARG A 120 -11.95 13.59 27.93
C ARG A 120 -13.29 12.88 27.77
N PRO A 121 -13.40 11.60 28.16
CA PRO A 121 -14.66 10.89 28.06
C PRO A 121 -15.65 11.47 29.08
N ASP A 122 -16.58 12.32 28.62
CA ASP A 122 -17.73 12.69 29.44
C ASP A 122 -18.80 11.59 29.32
N PHE A 123 -18.66 10.55 30.15
CA PHE A 123 -19.64 9.48 30.23
C PHE A 123 -20.85 9.85 31.10
N ALA A 124 -21.05 11.11 31.50
CA ALA A 124 -22.19 11.49 32.34
C ALA A 124 -23.53 11.08 31.70
N GLU A 125 -23.66 11.27 30.38
CA GLU A 125 -24.86 10.88 29.64
C GLU A 125 -24.98 9.35 29.46
N ALA A 126 -23.87 8.65 29.20
CA ALA A 126 -23.85 7.18 29.09
C ALA A 126 -24.16 6.50 30.43
N ARG A 127 -23.70 7.07 31.55
CA ARG A 127 -24.00 6.62 32.91
C ARG A 127 -25.47 6.83 33.25
N SER A 128 -26.08 7.94 32.81
CA SER A 128 -27.52 8.18 32.97
C SER A 128 -28.39 7.15 32.25
N LYS A 129 -27.85 6.52 31.19
CA LYS A 129 -28.50 5.48 30.39
C LYS A 129 -28.09 4.05 30.77
N GLY A 130 -27.30 3.86 31.83
CA GLY A 130 -26.87 2.53 32.31
C GLY A 130 -25.88 1.81 31.38
N LEU A 131 -25.27 2.52 30.43
CA LEU A 131 -24.33 1.97 29.44
C LEU A 131 -22.88 1.92 29.95
N HIS A 132 -22.62 2.43 31.15
CA HIS A 132 -21.31 2.43 31.80
C HIS A 132 -21.49 2.21 33.30
N TYR A 133 -20.89 1.16 33.86
CA TYR A 133 -20.94 0.80 35.28
C TYR A 133 -19.76 1.42 36.05
#